data_AF-A0A661NZ55-F1
#
_entry.id   AF-A0A661NZ55-F1
#
_cell.length_a   1.000
_cell.length_b   1.000
_cell.length_c   1.000
_cell.angle_alpha   90.00
_cell.angle_beta   90.00
_cell.angle_gamma   90.00
#
_symmetry.space_group_name_H-M   'P 1'
#
loop_
_entity.id
_entity.type
_entity.pdbx_description
1 polymer ?
#
loop_
_entity_poly.entity_id
_entity_poly.type
_entity_poly.pdbx_seq_one_letter_code
_entity_poly.pdbx_strand_id
1 'polypeptide(L)'
;GQPINRFQGVNFRVADSITRLDAARALVWLAARQADSGSDPRRLVSEAKKFATQACWDSVNDAMQVMGGIGYTHVYPIERFLRDARLALIWTGTNEIMNLLIQHEYYRELARLGPAGRDVEADAVAESGEAEKVFE
;
A
#
# COMPACT_ATOMS: atom_id res chain seq x y z
N GLY A 1 12.86 -9.82 34.71
CA GLY A 1 12.20 -9.43 33.44
C GLY A 1 13.03 -8.37 32.74
N GLN A 2 12.81 -8.15 31.44
CA GLN A 2 13.45 -7.09 30.67
C GLN A 2 12.40 -6.24 29.94
N PRO A 3 12.69 -4.98 29.59
CA PRO A 3 11.78 -4.15 28.81
C PRO A 3 11.38 -4.81 27.47
N ILE A 4 10.16 -4.56 27.01
CA ILE A 4 9.58 -5.22 25.82
C ILE A 4 10.42 -5.01 24.55
N ASN A 5 11.04 -3.83 24.40
CA ASN A 5 11.89 -3.49 23.25
C ASN A 5 13.21 -4.31 23.17
N ARG A 6 13.49 -5.17 24.15
CA ARG A 6 14.61 -6.13 24.09
C ARG A 6 14.25 -7.44 23.40
N PHE A 7 12.98 -7.67 23.09
CA PHE A 7 12.52 -8.88 22.40
C PHE A 7 12.41 -8.66 20.88
N GLN A 8 13.18 -9.42 20.11
CA GLN A 8 13.25 -9.31 18.65
C GLN A 8 11.89 -9.47 17.95
N GLY A 9 11.05 -10.40 18.42
CA GLY A 9 9.72 -10.64 17.82
C GLY A 9 8.79 -9.41 17.86
N VAL A 10 8.92 -8.54 18.86
CA VAL A 10 8.21 -7.25 18.91
C VAL A 10 8.88 -6.23 18.00
N ASN A 11 10.21 -6.19 18.02
CA ASN A 11 10.99 -5.23 17.25
C ASN A 11 10.78 -5.38 15.74
N PHE A 12 10.61 -6.59 15.22
CA PHE A 12 10.33 -6.82 13.80
C PHE A 12 9.00 -6.19 13.37
N ARG A 13 7.93 -6.36 14.16
CA ARG A 13 6.63 -5.73 13.87
C ARG A 13 6.71 -4.20 13.87
N VAL A 14 7.48 -3.64 14.81
CA VAL A 14 7.70 -2.19 14.89
C VAL A 14 8.47 -1.71 13.66
N ALA A 15 9.51 -2.42 13.23
CA ALA A 15 10.28 -2.08 12.04
C ALA A 15 9.40 -2.13 10.77
N ASP A 16 8.58 -3.17 10.60
CA ASP A 16 7.68 -3.30 9.46
C ASP A 16 6.61 -2.19 9.48
N SER A 17 6.04 -1.88 10.64
CA SER A 17 5.04 -0.81 10.78
C SER A 17 5.61 0.55 10.38
N ILE A 18 6.81 0.88 10.85
CA ILE A 18 7.50 2.14 10.48
C ILE A 18 7.74 2.18 8.97
N THR A 19 8.23 1.08 8.39
CA THR A 19 8.48 0.98 6.94
C THR A 19 7.20 1.22 6.13
N ARG A 20 6.08 0.60 6.53
CA ARG A 20 4.77 0.81 5.89
C ARG A 20 4.32 2.26 5.99
N LEU A 21 4.49 2.91 7.14
CA LEU A 21 4.10 4.31 7.35
C LEU A 21 4.94 5.28 6.51
N ASP A 22 6.24 5.04 6.41
CA ASP A 22 7.13 5.88 5.59
C ASP A 22 6.85 5.70 4.09
N ALA A 23 6.60 4.47 3.64
CA ALA A 23 6.17 4.20 2.27
C ALA A 23 4.81 4.86 1.97
N ALA A 24 3.86 4.80 2.90
CA ALA A 24 2.55 5.43 2.74
C ALA A 24 2.67 6.95 2.63
N ARG A 25 3.50 7.56 3.49
CA ARG A 25 3.79 8.99 3.43
C ARG A 25 4.40 9.37 2.08
N ALA A 26 5.39 8.63 1.60
CA ALA A 26 6.02 8.89 0.31
C ALA A 26 5.02 8.82 -0.86
N LEU A 27 4.15 7.80 -0.87
CA LEU A 27 3.15 7.62 -1.92
C LEU A 27 2.08 8.71 -1.91
N VAL A 28 1.64 9.17 -0.73
CA VAL A 28 0.74 10.31 -0.59
C VAL A 28 1.37 11.59 -1.13
N TRP A 29 2.64 11.87 -0.79
CA TRP A 29 3.35 13.03 -1.32
C TRP A 29 3.55 12.96 -2.83
N LEU A 30 3.80 11.78 -3.37
CA LEU A 30 3.91 11.57 -4.82
C LEU A 30 2.59 11.88 -5.52
N ALA A 31 1.47 11.37 -4.99
CA ALA A 31 0.14 11.66 -5.53
C ALA A 31 -0.21 13.15 -5.44
N ALA A 32 0.10 13.80 -4.32
CA ALA A 32 -0.11 15.24 -4.15
C ALA A 32 0.71 16.06 -5.15
N ARG A 33 2.01 15.74 -5.30
CA ARG A 33 2.88 16.39 -6.28
C ARG A 33 2.39 16.22 -7.72
N GLN A 34 1.85 15.05 -8.06
CA GLN A 34 1.25 14.82 -9.38
C GLN A 34 0.00 15.67 -9.59
N ALA A 35 -0.85 15.79 -8.57
CA ALA A 35 -2.05 16.62 -8.65
C ALA A 35 -1.69 18.12 -8.80
N ASP A 36 -0.68 18.59 -8.07
CA ASP A 36 -0.20 19.97 -8.14
C ASP A 36 0.49 20.31 -9.46
N SER A 37 1.02 19.31 -10.19
CA SER A 37 1.68 19.52 -11.48
C SER A 37 0.70 19.71 -12.65
N GLY A 38 -0.61 19.55 -12.42
CA GLY A 38 -1.65 19.61 -13.45
C GLY A 38 -1.74 18.36 -14.32
N SER A 39 -0.96 17.32 -14.01
CA SER A 39 -1.05 16.02 -14.66
C SER A 39 -2.17 15.19 -14.02
N ASP A 40 -2.70 14.18 -14.73
CA ASP A 40 -3.76 13.31 -14.19
C ASP A 40 -3.23 12.48 -13.00
N PRO A 41 -3.74 12.67 -11.77
CA PRO A 41 -3.23 11.99 -10.59
C PRO A 41 -4.06 10.74 -10.21
N ARG A 42 -5.10 10.39 -10.98
CA ARG A 42 -6.12 9.39 -10.59
C ARG A 42 -5.52 8.06 -10.14
N ARG A 43 -4.57 7.51 -10.90
CA ARG A 43 -3.90 6.25 -10.55
C ARG A 43 -3.16 6.38 -9.23
N LEU A 44 -2.26 7.36 -9.10
CA LEU A 44 -1.45 7.57 -7.90
C LEU A 44 -2.28 7.89 -6.66
N VAL A 45 -3.37 8.66 -6.80
CA VAL A 45 -4.32 8.93 -5.70
C VAL A 45 -4.99 7.64 -5.24
N SER A 46 -5.39 6.76 -6.17
CA SER A 46 -6.00 5.46 -5.84
C SER A 46 -5.00 4.53 -5.15
N GLU A 47 -3.76 4.47 -5.64
CA GLU A 47 -2.64 3.73 -5.00
C GLU A 47 -2.38 4.26 -3.58
N ALA A 48 -2.25 5.58 -3.44
CA ALA A 48 -2.00 6.24 -2.16
C ALA A 48 -3.13 5.95 -1.15
N LYS A 49 -4.40 6.09 -1.55
CA LYS A 49 -5.53 5.81 -0.66
C LYS A 49 -5.53 4.35 -0.20
N LYS A 50 -5.39 3.41 -1.14
CA LYS A 50 -5.38 1.98 -0.81
C LYS A 50 -4.24 1.65 0.14
N PHE A 51 -3.02 2.04 -0.21
CA PHE A 51 -1.84 1.67 0.54
C PHE A 51 -1.80 2.33 1.92
N ALA A 52 -2.07 3.63 2.00
CA ALA A 52 -2.02 4.37 3.27
C ALA A 52 -3.07 3.88 4.27
N THR A 53 -4.27 3.55 3.81
CA THR A 53 -5.33 3.06 4.70
C THR A 53 -5.05 1.64 5.19
N GLN A 54 -4.52 0.77 4.33
CA GLN A 54 -4.06 -0.57 4.73
C GLN A 54 -2.88 -0.50 5.71
N ALA A 55 -1.87 0.32 5.41
CA ALA A 55 -0.71 0.54 6.28
C ALA A 55 -1.13 1.09 7.65
N CYS A 56 -2.10 2.00 7.71
CA CYS A 56 -2.65 2.52 8.95
C CYS A 56 -3.32 1.42 9.79
N TRP A 57 -4.21 0.63 9.16
CA TRP A 57 -4.88 -0.50 9.81
C TRP A 57 -3.89 -1.50 10.39
N ASP A 58 -2.91 -1.94 9.59
CA ASP A 58 -1.92 -2.93 10.02
C ASP A 58 -1.04 -2.40 11.16
N SER A 59 -0.59 -1.14 11.07
CA SER A 59 0.28 -0.53 12.08
C SER A 59 -0.44 -0.31 13.41
N VAL A 60 -1.73 0.09 13.38
CA VAL A 60 -2.53 0.24 14.60
C VAL A 60 -2.83 -1.12 15.24
N ASN A 61 -3.09 -2.14 14.42
CA ASN A 61 -3.29 -3.50 14.91
C ASN A 61 -2.00 -4.08 15.53
N ASP A 62 -0.83 -3.84 14.92
CA ASP A 62 0.47 -4.19 15.50
C ASP A 62 0.68 -3.44 16.83
N ALA A 63 0.35 -2.14 16.91
CA ALA A 63 0.44 -1.37 18.15
C ALA A 63 -0.45 -1.94 19.27
N MET A 64 -1.68 -2.38 18.96
CA MET A 64 -2.57 -3.07 19.89
C MET A 64 -1.89 -4.33 20.45
N GLN A 65 -1.31 -5.15 19.57
CA GLN A 65 -0.64 -6.39 19.97
C GLN A 65 0.59 -6.13 20.87
N VAL A 66 1.35 -5.06 20.60
CA VAL A 66 2.53 -4.67 21.39
C VAL A 66 2.14 -4.15 22.77
N MET A 67 1.05 -3.38 22.86
CA MET A 67 0.53 -2.86 24.13
C MET A 67 -0.15 -3.96 24.96
N GLY A 68 -0.63 -5.03 24.33
CA GLY A 68 -1.31 -6.13 25.02
C GLY A 68 -2.65 -5.68 25.62
N GLY A 69 -3.03 -6.26 26.76
CA GLY A 69 -4.34 -6.05 27.37
C GLY A 69 -4.68 -4.58 27.68
N ILE A 70 -3.68 -3.76 28.05
CA ILE A 70 -3.93 -2.34 28.33
C ILE A 70 -4.31 -1.56 27.07
N GLY A 71 -3.92 -2.03 25.88
CA GLY A 71 -4.33 -1.44 24.59
C GLY A 71 -5.82 -1.57 24.29
N TYR A 72 -6.49 -2.56 24.88
CA TYR A 72 -7.95 -2.74 24.79
C TYR A 72 -8.74 -1.82 25.73
N THR A 73 -8.07 -1.21 26.70
CA THR A 73 -8.70 -0.31 27.67
C THR A 73 -8.69 1.13 27.16
N HIS A 74 -9.49 2.00 27.77
CA HIS A 74 -9.48 3.43 27.47
C HIS A 74 -8.34 4.22 28.14
N VAL A 75 -7.36 3.54 28.77
CA VAL A 75 -6.18 4.19 29.35
C VAL A 75 -5.27 4.75 28.26
N TYR A 76 -5.14 4.01 27.14
CA TYR A 76 -4.44 4.47 25.94
C TYR A 76 -5.39 4.42 24.74
N PRO A 77 -5.29 5.37 23.78
CA PRO A 77 -6.27 5.50 22.70
C PRO A 77 -6.16 4.44 21.59
N ILE A 78 -5.50 3.30 21.83
CA ILE A 78 -5.19 2.30 20.81
C ILE A 78 -6.48 1.62 20.30
N GLU A 79 -7.40 1.25 21.19
CA GLU A 79 -8.70 0.70 20.80
C GLU A 79 -9.51 1.65 19.92
N ARG A 80 -9.44 2.96 20.22
CA ARG A 80 -10.10 3.99 19.41
C ARG A 80 -9.48 4.07 18.02
N PHE A 81 -8.16 4.15 17.94
CA PHE A 81 -7.47 4.18 16.65
C PHE A 81 -7.76 2.93 15.81
N LEU A 82 -7.89 1.76 16.43
CA LEU A 82 -8.22 0.53 15.72
C LEU A 82 -9.61 0.63 15.09
N ARG A 83 -10.62 1.09 15.85
CA ARG A 83 -11.98 1.31 15.33
C ARG A 83 -12.01 2.35 14.20
N ASP A 84 -11.28 3.45 14.37
CA ASP A 84 -11.23 4.52 13.36
C ASP A 84 -10.53 4.07 12.07
N ALA A 85 -9.40 3.36 12.19
CA ALA A 85 -8.63 2.87 11.04
C ALA A 85 -9.45 1.89 10.18
N ARG A 86 -10.39 1.13 10.78
CA ARG A 86 -11.24 0.21 10.03
C ARG A 86 -12.12 0.93 9.01
N LEU A 87 -12.65 2.10 9.36
CA LEU A 87 -13.52 2.87 8.49
C LEU A 87 -12.79 3.37 7.24
N ALA A 88 -11.50 3.71 7.37
CA ALA A 88 -10.69 4.24 6.28
C ALA A 88 -10.54 3.26 5.10
N LEU A 89 -10.66 1.95 5.35
CA LEU A 89 -10.63 0.92 4.30
C LEU A 89 -11.92 0.91 3.44
N ILE A 90 -13.02 1.48 3.95
CA ILE A 90 -14.37 1.36 3.39
C ILE A 90 -14.86 2.69 2.82
N TRP A 91 -14.70 3.76 3.60
CA TRP A 91 -15.21 5.08 3.24
C TRP A 91 -14.41 5.70 2.09
N THR A 92 -15.06 6.61 1.35
CA THR A 92 -14.54 7.29 0.14
C THR A 92 -13.96 6.35 -0.92
N GLY A 93 -14.57 5.17 -1.07
CA GLY A 93 -14.21 4.13 -2.02
C GLY A 93 -13.41 3.02 -1.33
N THR A 94 -13.87 1.78 -1.41
CA THR A 94 -13.20 0.65 -0.76
C THR A 94 -11.85 0.35 -1.40
N ASN A 95 -11.00 -0.43 -0.73
CA ASN A 95 -9.70 -0.81 -1.29
C ASN A 95 -9.84 -1.68 -2.56
N GLU A 96 -10.94 -2.41 -2.72
CA GLU A 96 -11.28 -3.15 -3.93
C GLU A 96 -11.64 -2.21 -5.09
N ILE A 97 -12.39 -1.14 -4.80
CA ILE A 97 -12.65 -0.09 -5.80
C ILE A 97 -11.35 0.61 -6.19
N MET A 98 -10.43 0.85 -5.26
CA MET A 98 -9.11 1.38 -5.60
C MET A 98 -8.34 0.43 -6.52
N ASN A 99 -8.39 -0.89 -6.31
CA ASN A 99 -7.77 -1.87 -7.23
C ASN A 99 -8.30 -1.72 -8.65
N LEU A 100 -9.62 -1.59 -8.81
CA LEU A 100 -10.26 -1.39 -10.11
C LEU A 100 -9.77 -0.11 -10.79
N LEU A 101 -9.71 1.00 -10.05
CA LEU A 101 -9.24 2.29 -10.59
C LEU A 101 -7.76 2.24 -10.99
N ILE A 102 -6.91 1.63 -10.15
CA ILE A 102 -5.48 1.47 -10.43
C ILE A 102 -5.29 0.68 -11.73
N GLN A 103 -5.95 -0.47 -11.85
CA GLN A 103 -5.88 -1.32 -13.04
C GLN A 103 -6.38 -0.60 -14.29
N HIS A 104 -7.53 0.07 -14.20
CA HIS A 104 -8.12 0.77 -15.33
C HIS A 104 -7.24 1.92 -15.82
N GLU A 105 -6.75 2.79 -14.93
CA GLU A 105 -5.92 3.93 -15.31
C GLU A 105 -4.55 3.48 -15.81
N TYR A 106 -3.95 2.43 -15.21
CA TYR A 106 -2.67 1.91 -15.68
C TYR A 106 -2.73 1.39 -17.12
N TYR A 107 -3.78 0.65 -17.51
CA TYR A 107 -3.94 0.20 -18.89
C TYR A 107 -4.12 1.36 -19.88
N ARG A 108 -4.77 2.45 -19.47
CA ARG A 108 -4.88 3.66 -20.29
C ARG A 108 -3.55 4.38 -20.44
N GLU A 109 -2.74 4.44 -19.39
CA GLU A 109 -1.37 4.97 -19.45
C GLU A 109 -0.52 4.17 -20.43
N LEU A 110 -0.54 2.83 -20.33
CA LEU A 110 0.19 1.96 -21.26
C LEU A 110 -0.27 2.14 -22.71
N ALA A 111 -1.59 2.18 -22.94
CA ALA A 111 -2.14 2.38 -24.29
C ALA A 111 -1.71 3.72 -24.92
N ARG A 112 -1.44 4.76 -24.11
CA ARG A 112 -0.96 6.07 -24.57
C ARG A 112 0.53 6.09 -24.89
N LEU A 113 1.34 5.33 -24.15
CA LEU A 113 2.78 5.27 -24.35
C LEU A 113 3.18 4.53 -25.64
N GLY A 114 2.30 3.67 -26.16
CA GLY A 114 2.62 2.79 -27.30
C GLY A 114 3.74 1.80 -26.93
N PRO A 115 4.30 1.06 -27.90
CA PRO A 115 5.47 0.20 -27.67
C PRO A 115 6.75 1.04 -27.52
N ALA A 116 6.76 1.99 -26.59
CA ALA A 116 7.90 2.82 -26.28
C ALA A 116 8.62 2.23 -25.06
N GLY A 117 9.59 1.34 -25.33
CA GLY A 117 10.39 0.71 -24.30
C GLY A 117 11.37 -0.31 -24.89
N ARG A 118 12.29 -0.80 -24.04
CA ARG A 118 13.07 -2.01 -24.33
C ARG A 118 12.08 -3.16 -24.47
N ASP A 119 12.17 -3.92 -25.56
CA ASP A 119 11.43 -5.16 -25.70
C ASP A 119 12.01 -6.19 -24.75
N VAL A 120 11.41 -6.28 -23.55
CA VAL A 120 11.83 -7.22 -22.51
C VAL A 120 11.55 -8.66 -22.90
N GLU A 121 10.65 -8.91 -23.86
CA GLU A 121 10.44 -10.26 -24.40
C GLU A 121 11.61 -10.66 -25.29
N ALA A 122 12.13 -9.74 -26.12
CA ALA A 122 13.33 -9.96 -26.93
C ALA A 122 14.60 -10.16 -26.09
N ASP A 123 14.61 -9.74 -24.82
CA ASP A 123 15.69 -10.02 -23.87
C ASP A 123 15.61 -11.43 -23.27
N ALA A 124 14.49 -12.13 -23.46
CA ALA A 124 14.30 -13.45 -22.88
C ALA A 124 15.12 -14.50 -23.64
N VAL A 125 15.81 -15.37 -22.88
CA VAL A 125 16.66 -16.43 -23.46
C VAL A 125 15.86 -17.40 -24.34
N ALA A 126 14.55 -17.53 -24.10
CA ALA A 126 13.63 -18.39 -24.84
C ALA A 126 12.56 -17.59 -25.60
N GLU A 127 12.88 -16.38 -26.07
CA GLU A 127 11.96 -15.52 -26.85
C GLU A 127 11.23 -16.28 -27.97
N SER A 128 11.96 -17.14 -28.68
CA SER A 128 11.46 -17.92 -29.84
C SER A 128 10.48 -19.04 -29.49
N GLY A 129 10.17 -19.26 -28.21
CA GLY A 129 9.21 -20.26 -27.74
C GLY A 129 7.75 -19.84 -27.91
N GLU A 130 7.31 -19.48 -29.12
CA GLU A 130 5.94 -18.99 -29.38
C GLU A 130 4.85 -19.98 -28.90
N ALA A 131 5.13 -21.29 -28.91
CA ALA A 131 4.22 -22.31 -28.40
C ALA A 131 3.97 -22.23 -26.88
N GLU A 132 4.84 -21.56 -26.13
CA GLU A 132 4.71 -21.34 -24.68
C GLU A 132 4.03 -20.00 -24.35
N LYS A 133 3.95 -19.07 -25.31
CA LYS A 133 3.26 -17.79 -25.16
C LYS A 133 1.74 -17.99 -25.34
N VAL A 134 1.10 -18.55 -24.32
CA VAL A 134 -0.36 -18.75 -24.28
C VAL A 134 -1.03 -17.53 -23.64
N PHE A 135 -1.83 -16.81 -24.43
CA PHE A 135 -2.62 -15.65 -23.99
C PHE A 135 -4.11 -16.02 -23.98
N GLU A 136 -4.53 -16.86 -23.04
CA GLU A 136 -5.94 -17.17 -22.76
C GLU A 136 -6.48 -16.37 -21.59
#